data_AF-E3N2P7-F1
#
_entry.id   AF-E3N2P7-F1
#
_cell.length_a   1.000
_cell.length_b   1.000
_cell.length_c   1.000
_cell.angle_alpha   90.00
_cell.angle_beta   90.00
_cell.angle_gamma   90.00
#
_symmetry.space_group_name_H-M   'P 1'
#
loop_
_entity.id
_entity.type
_entity.pdbx_description
1 polymer ?
#
loop_
_entity_poly.entity_id
_entity_poly.type
_entity_poly.pdbx_seq_one_letter_code
_entity_poly.pdbx_strand_id
1 'polypeptide(L)'
;MRVNHYVMVSCLVFGILVNIYVIIRLNIGVNIFEYLQKIQNLNLVPKCEIDMDNLLNFIDNRHFLELEEKEMRKETAVHEKTIQTMLFAFPGAGLGNKLFEVISLLGIAETLQRSPVINATNPDYVSTLSKNIQPIFPKLVEQFQLKIIPFTAIAHEHTNWGACCKFDNPAKFINRSEQHIMLDGHYFQSYKYFHHMRPKIREWLAPSKLTAVRAEILLPAKHRDDLIICTHVRRGDFQYDGVHQPSDATFTRAATDFLVEFYRTENYKFLQETNGTRYNYTLPTVSPLYTAVLTPTLTPEIDLGFSRLFCDVTLITAPSSTFGWWLSYLSKRKSTTYYRDITESKDGVIGEMREEDFYPPEWVKLKTDQFGRISSF
;
A
#
# COMPACT_ATOMS: atom_id res chain seq x y z
N MET A 1 58.20 -23.50 -39.86
CA MET A 1 57.67 -22.46 -38.96
C MET A 1 56.38 -22.98 -38.33
N ARG A 2 56.42 -23.47 -37.09
CA ARG A 2 55.22 -23.87 -36.34
C ARG A 2 54.77 -22.66 -35.53
N VAL A 3 53.80 -21.92 -36.06
CA VAL A 3 53.12 -20.85 -35.30
C VAL A 3 52.39 -21.55 -34.15
N ASN A 4 52.73 -21.14 -32.94
CA ASN A 4 52.37 -21.81 -31.70
C ASN A 4 50.86 -21.78 -31.52
N HIS A 5 50.19 -22.94 -31.54
CA HIS A 5 48.73 -23.06 -31.56
C HIS A 5 48.07 -22.34 -30.37
N TYR A 6 48.78 -22.27 -29.24
CA TYR A 6 48.41 -21.52 -28.05
C TYR A 6 48.30 -20.00 -28.26
N VAL A 7 49.12 -19.42 -29.15
CA VAL A 7 49.06 -17.97 -29.46
C VAL A 7 47.81 -17.66 -30.28
N MET A 8 47.45 -18.52 -31.24
CA MET A 8 46.21 -18.34 -32.01
C MET A 8 44.97 -18.46 -31.12
N VAL A 9 44.92 -19.45 -30.23
CA VAL A 9 43.78 -19.63 -29.31
C VAL A 9 43.68 -18.45 -28.34
N SER A 10 44.81 -17.97 -27.81
CA SER A 10 44.85 -16.79 -26.93
C SER A 10 44.35 -15.53 -27.63
N CYS A 11 44.78 -15.27 -28.87
CA CYS A 11 44.29 -14.14 -29.65
C CYS A 11 42.78 -14.22 -29.94
N LEU A 12 42.25 -15.44 -30.18
CA LEU A 12 40.85 -15.65 -30.48
C LEU A 12 39.96 -15.44 -29.23
N VAL A 13 40.38 -15.97 -28.08
CA VAL A 13 39.70 -15.74 -26.79
C VAL A 13 39.76 -14.26 -26.41
N PHE A 14 40.91 -13.61 -26.57
CA PHE A 14 41.04 -12.18 -26.29
C PHE A 14 40.17 -11.32 -27.23
N GLY A 15 40.10 -11.67 -28.52
CA GLY A 15 39.21 -11.02 -29.47
C GLY A 15 37.73 -11.16 -29.13
N ILE A 16 37.31 -12.32 -28.63
CA ILE A 16 35.92 -12.55 -28.16
C ILE A 16 35.64 -11.72 -26.91
N LEU A 17 36.55 -11.71 -25.93
CA LEU A 17 36.38 -10.93 -24.70
C LEU A 17 36.36 -9.41 -24.97
N VAL A 18 37.17 -8.92 -25.91
CA VAL A 18 37.14 -7.51 -26.35
C VAL A 18 35.81 -7.20 -27.05
N ASN A 19 35.29 -8.09 -27.90
CA ASN A 19 33.98 -7.89 -28.53
C ASN A 19 32.83 -7.92 -27.51
N ILE A 20 32.86 -8.82 -26.52
CA ILE A 20 31.88 -8.85 -25.42
C ILE A 20 31.99 -7.56 -24.60
N TYR A 21 33.19 -7.10 -24.27
CA TYR A 21 33.42 -5.84 -23.57
C TYR A 21 32.90 -4.64 -24.35
N VAL A 22 33.12 -4.59 -25.67
CA VAL A 22 32.60 -3.54 -26.55
C VAL A 22 31.08 -3.59 -26.65
N ILE A 23 30.46 -4.77 -26.76
CA ILE A 23 29.00 -4.93 -26.77
C ILE A 23 28.39 -4.53 -25.43
N ILE A 24 29.01 -4.89 -24.30
CA ILE A 24 28.57 -4.48 -22.96
C ILE A 24 28.75 -2.96 -22.77
N ARG A 25 29.87 -2.38 -23.21
CA ARG A 25 30.10 -0.92 -23.22
C ARG A 25 29.14 -0.16 -24.14
N LEU A 26 28.75 -0.73 -25.27
CA LEU A 26 27.76 -0.15 -26.18
C LEU A 26 26.35 -0.28 -25.61
N ASN A 27 25.96 -1.39 -24.99
CA ASN A 27 24.64 -1.52 -24.35
C ASN A 27 24.49 -0.67 -23.08
N ILE A 28 25.55 -0.55 -22.27
CA ILE A 28 25.59 0.36 -21.11
C ILE A 28 25.70 1.81 -21.59
N GLY A 29 26.47 2.05 -22.65
CA GLY A 29 26.62 3.36 -23.28
C GLY A 29 25.34 3.87 -23.94
N VAL A 30 24.54 3.01 -24.56
CA VAL A 30 23.23 3.37 -25.14
C VAL A 30 22.20 3.65 -24.04
N ASN A 31 22.18 2.87 -22.95
CA ASN A 31 21.33 3.17 -21.78
C ASN A 31 21.72 4.49 -21.09
N ILE A 32 23.04 4.76 -20.96
CA ILE A 32 23.53 6.02 -20.39
C ILE A 32 23.34 7.17 -21.36
N PHE A 33 23.40 6.96 -22.68
CA PHE A 33 23.18 8.01 -23.68
C PHE A 33 21.68 8.31 -23.83
N GLU A 34 20.76 7.34 -23.72
CA GLU A 34 19.32 7.61 -23.60
C GLU A 34 18.99 8.35 -22.29
N TYR A 35 19.67 8.01 -21.20
CA TYR A 35 19.52 8.71 -19.91
C TYR A 35 20.15 10.12 -19.93
N LEU A 36 21.31 10.29 -20.57
CA LEU A 36 21.98 11.58 -20.74
C LEU A 36 21.31 12.45 -21.80
N GLN A 37 20.67 11.88 -22.81
CA GLN A 37 19.86 12.61 -23.80
C GLN A 37 18.52 13.03 -23.16
N LYS A 38 17.98 12.25 -22.21
CA LYS A 38 16.92 12.71 -21.28
C LYS A 38 17.41 13.85 -20.37
N ILE A 39 18.65 13.84 -19.90
CA ILE A 39 19.23 14.89 -19.03
C ILE A 39 19.71 16.13 -19.81
N GLN A 40 20.17 16.00 -21.05
CA GLN A 40 20.58 17.13 -21.90
C GLN A 40 19.39 17.83 -22.55
N ASN A 41 18.26 17.14 -22.73
CA ASN A 41 16.97 17.76 -23.05
C ASN A 41 16.30 18.45 -21.85
N LEU A 42 16.93 18.43 -20.67
CA LEU A 42 16.50 19.17 -19.46
C LEU A 42 17.09 20.58 -19.34
N ASN A 43 17.65 21.15 -20.43
CA ASN A 43 17.84 22.60 -20.56
C ASN A 43 16.51 23.34 -20.84
N LEU A 44 15.46 22.94 -20.14
CA LEU A 44 14.21 23.67 -20.03
C LEU A 44 14.22 24.29 -18.64
N VAL A 45 14.34 25.62 -18.61
CA VAL A 45 13.69 26.44 -17.58
C VAL A 45 12.39 25.73 -17.19
N PRO A 46 12.13 25.43 -15.91
CA PRO A 46 10.97 24.62 -15.56
C PRO A 46 9.72 25.35 -16.04
N LYS A 47 9.18 24.88 -17.17
CA LYS A 47 7.81 25.19 -17.55
C LYS A 47 6.98 24.47 -16.51
N CYS A 48 6.45 25.22 -15.56
CA CYS A 48 5.25 24.81 -14.83
C CYS A 48 4.15 24.61 -15.87
N GLU A 49 4.13 23.45 -16.51
CA GLU A 49 2.99 23.03 -17.29
C GLU A 49 2.03 22.42 -16.27
N ILE A 50 1.24 23.31 -15.67
CA ILE A 50 0.08 22.90 -14.90
C ILE A 50 -0.81 22.17 -15.89
N ASP A 51 -1.06 20.89 -15.66
CA ASP A 51 -2.07 20.13 -16.40
C ASP A 51 -3.44 20.71 -16.04
N MET A 52 -3.81 21.75 -16.80
CA MET A 52 -5.00 22.55 -16.56
C MET A 52 -6.25 21.68 -16.65
N ASP A 53 -6.28 20.67 -17.51
CA ASP A 53 -7.44 19.79 -17.64
C ASP A 53 -7.61 18.89 -16.42
N ASN A 54 -6.53 18.35 -15.85
CA ASN A 54 -6.60 17.58 -14.60
C ASN A 54 -6.88 18.47 -13.38
N LEU A 55 -6.32 19.68 -13.34
CA LEU A 55 -6.62 20.65 -12.28
C LEU A 55 -8.07 21.14 -12.37
N LEU A 56 -8.57 21.42 -13.56
CA LEU A 56 -9.96 21.83 -13.79
C LEU A 56 -10.93 20.69 -13.52
N ASN A 57 -10.65 19.46 -13.96
CA ASN A 57 -11.46 18.29 -13.58
C ASN A 57 -11.49 18.07 -12.06
N PHE A 58 -10.38 18.34 -11.36
CA PHE A 58 -10.33 18.31 -9.90
C PHE A 58 -11.20 19.41 -9.28
N ILE A 59 -11.11 20.64 -9.79
CA ILE A 59 -11.88 21.81 -9.32
C ILE A 59 -13.38 21.65 -9.63
N ASP A 60 -13.74 21.18 -10.82
CA ASP A 60 -15.13 21.02 -11.28
C ASP A 60 -15.85 19.92 -10.49
N ASN A 61 -15.16 18.80 -10.21
CA ASN A 61 -15.69 17.76 -9.30
C ASN A 61 -15.89 18.28 -7.87
N ARG A 62 -15.09 19.28 -7.44
CA ARG A 62 -15.25 19.94 -6.15
C ARG A 62 -16.40 20.95 -6.16
N HIS A 63 -16.59 21.67 -7.27
CA HIS A 63 -17.61 22.71 -7.41
C HIS A 63 -19.05 22.16 -7.38
N PHE A 64 -19.26 20.91 -7.81
CA PHE A 64 -20.54 20.21 -7.69
C PHE A 64 -20.87 19.84 -6.23
N LEU A 65 -19.85 19.53 -5.41
CA LEU A 65 -20.00 19.16 -4.00
C LEU A 65 -20.06 20.37 -3.06
N GLU A 66 -19.41 21.49 -3.40
CA GLU A 66 -19.49 22.76 -2.64
C GLU A 66 -20.92 23.33 -2.56
N LEU A 67 -21.80 22.95 -3.50
CA LEU A 67 -23.22 23.32 -3.47
C LEU A 67 -24.03 22.49 -2.45
N GLU A 68 -23.63 21.25 -2.14
CA GLU A 68 -24.21 20.46 -1.03
C GLU A 68 -23.58 20.83 0.33
N GLU A 69 -22.32 21.26 0.35
CA GLU A 69 -21.55 21.51 1.58
C GLU A 69 -21.94 22.80 2.33
N LYS A 70 -22.63 23.74 1.65
CA LYS A 70 -23.14 24.96 2.29
C LYS A 70 -24.20 24.71 3.36
N GLU A 71 -24.79 23.52 3.43
CA GLU A 71 -25.79 23.18 4.45
C GLU A 71 -25.25 22.44 5.68
N MET A 72 -23.97 22.00 5.72
CA MET A 72 -23.47 21.14 6.82
C MET A 72 -22.04 21.44 7.34
N ARG A 73 -21.65 22.71 7.41
CA ARG A 73 -20.31 23.08 7.90
C ARG A 73 -20.16 22.84 9.42
N LYS A 74 -19.49 21.75 9.80
CA LYS A 74 -18.70 21.69 11.04
C LYS A 74 -17.31 22.23 10.73
N GLU A 75 -16.84 23.17 11.55
CA GLU A 75 -15.56 23.87 11.41
C GLU A 75 -14.36 22.90 11.38
N THR A 76 -13.76 22.71 10.20
CA THR A 76 -12.39 22.20 10.11
C THR A 76 -11.47 23.36 10.47
N ALA A 77 -10.75 23.27 11.59
CA ALA A 77 -9.77 24.29 11.98
C ALA A 77 -8.68 24.40 10.93
N VAL A 78 -8.70 25.46 10.12
CA VAL A 78 -7.66 25.72 9.12
C VAL A 78 -6.46 26.32 9.85
N HIS A 79 -5.45 25.49 10.09
CA HIS A 79 -4.19 25.98 10.64
C HIS A 79 -3.44 26.82 9.60
N GLU A 80 -2.90 27.96 10.03
CA GLU A 80 -2.18 28.89 9.16
C GLU A 80 -0.92 28.25 8.55
N LYS A 81 -0.19 27.49 9.36
CA LYS A 81 1.03 26.78 8.96
C LYS A 81 0.71 25.45 8.27
N THR A 82 1.55 25.02 7.34
CA THR A 82 1.32 23.80 6.56
C THR A 82 2.39 22.75 6.77
N ILE A 83 2.05 21.51 6.43
CA ILE A 83 2.94 20.36 6.44
C ILE A 83 2.74 19.53 5.16
N GLN A 84 3.83 18.98 4.66
CA GLN A 84 3.91 18.04 3.55
C GLN A 84 4.76 16.84 3.97
N THR A 85 4.53 15.70 3.36
CA THR A 85 5.42 14.54 3.41
C THR A 85 5.82 14.19 1.99
N MET A 86 6.95 13.52 1.82
CA MET A 86 7.22 12.88 0.54
C MET A 86 6.19 11.77 0.28
N LEU A 87 5.56 11.83 -0.90
CA LEU A 87 4.66 10.78 -1.39
C LEU A 87 5.44 9.87 -2.35
N PHE A 88 6.33 9.04 -1.80
CA PHE A 88 7.23 8.15 -2.54
C PHE A 88 6.49 7.05 -3.30
N ALA A 89 5.36 6.56 -2.78
CA ALA A 89 4.55 5.51 -3.38
C ALA A 89 3.66 5.99 -4.53
N PHE A 90 3.46 7.31 -4.67
CA PHE A 90 2.54 7.87 -5.65
C PHE A 90 2.89 7.53 -7.10
N PRO A 91 4.14 7.72 -7.57
CA PRO A 91 4.50 7.51 -8.98
C PRO A 91 4.31 6.07 -9.49
N GLY A 92 4.36 5.05 -8.62
CA GLY A 92 4.40 3.66 -9.11
C GLY A 92 3.94 2.55 -8.18
N ALA A 93 3.63 2.81 -6.91
CA ALA A 93 3.28 1.74 -5.99
C ALA A 93 1.77 1.43 -5.97
N GLY A 94 1.41 0.30 -5.34
CA GLY A 94 0.02 -0.12 -5.15
C GLY A 94 -0.77 0.78 -4.19
N LEU A 95 -2.09 0.62 -4.19
CA LEU A 95 -3.03 1.42 -3.39
C LEU A 95 -2.70 1.43 -1.89
N GLY A 96 -2.29 0.28 -1.32
CA GLY A 96 -1.97 0.20 0.11
C GLY A 96 -0.82 1.12 0.55
N ASN A 97 0.23 1.23 -0.26
CA ASN A 97 1.35 2.14 0.02
C ASN A 97 0.91 3.61 -0.10
N LYS A 98 0.13 3.93 -1.14
CA LYS A 98 -0.42 5.28 -1.35
C LYS A 98 -1.31 5.72 -0.19
N LEU A 99 -2.16 4.81 0.33
CA LEU A 99 -3.02 5.07 1.49
C LEU A 99 -2.21 5.33 2.76
N PHE A 100 -1.11 4.58 3.00
CA PHE A 100 -0.22 4.86 4.11
C PHE A 100 0.34 6.29 4.06
N GLU A 101 0.86 6.72 2.92
CA GLU A 101 1.49 8.04 2.82
C GLU A 101 0.51 9.19 3.06
N VAL A 102 -0.66 9.16 2.43
CA VAL A 102 -1.63 10.26 2.59
C VAL A 102 -2.29 10.27 3.96
N ILE A 103 -2.58 9.10 4.54
CA ILE A 103 -3.24 9.05 5.85
C ILE A 103 -2.23 9.36 6.97
N SER A 104 -0.98 8.95 6.82
CA SER A 104 0.10 9.38 7.70
C SER A 104 0.32 10.89 7.62
N LEU A 105 0.25 11.51 6.43
CA LEU A 105 0.28 12.97 6.30
C LEU A 105 -0.84 13.63 7.13
N LEU A 106 -2.07 13.13 7.07
CA LEU A 106 -3.18 13.67 7.88
C LEU A 106 -2.91 13.54 9.38
N GLY A 107 -2.40 12.40 9.84
CA GLY A 107 -2.18 12.16 11.26
C GLY A 107 -0.98 12.92 11.83
N ILE A 108 0.08 13.06 11.02
CA ILE A 108 1.20 13.94 11.30
C ILE A 108 0.72 15.39 11.36
N ALA A 109 -0.16 15.81 10.45
CA ALA A 109 -0.71 17.16 10.44
C ALA A 109 -1.55 17.46 11.69
N GLU A 110 -2.40 16.53 12.13
CA GLU A 110 -3.16 16.65 13.39
C GLU A 110 -2.21 16.73 14.60
N THR A 111 -1.16 15.90 14.62
CA THR A 111 -0.14 15.92 15.69
C THR A 111 0.63 17.24 15.74
N LEU A 112 0.98 17.80 14.58
CA LEU A 112 1.76 19.03 14.45
C LEU A 112 0.91 20.31 14.48
N GLN A 113 -0.41 20.19 14.55
CA GLN A 113 -1.34 21.32 14.45
C GLN A 113 -1.09 22.17 13.19
N ARG A 114 -0.93 21.49 12.05
CA ARG A 114 -0.65 22.10 10.74
C ARG A 114 -1.68 21.64 9.71
N SER A 115 -1.88 22.45 8.67
CA SER A 115 -2.72 22.08 7.54
C SER A 115 -1.99 21.10 6.60
N PRO A 116 -2.55 19.93 6.28
CA PRO A 116 -1.95 18.99 5.34
C PRO A 116 -2.07 19.51 3.90
N VAL A 117 -0.93 19.59 3.21
CA VAL A 117 -0.85 20.10 1.83
C VAL A 117 -0.25 19.03 0.92
N ILE A 118 -0.76 18.95 -0.30
CA ILE A 118 -0.10 18.23 -1.40
C ILE A 118 0.33 19.25 -2.45
N ASN A 119 1.62 19.22 -2.81
CA ASN A 119 2.19 20.20 -3.73
C ASN A 119 1.66 19.97 -5.16
N ALA A 120 0.93 20.96 -5.67
CA ALA A 120 0.35 20.92 -7.01
C ALA A 120 1.39 21.09 -8.13
N THR A 121 2.64 21.45 -7.80
CA THR A 121 3.73 21.52 -8.79
C THR A 121 4.27 20.14 -9.17
N ASN A 122 3.94 19.09 -8.41
CA ASN A 122 4.34 17.72 -8.73
C ASN A 122 3.23 17.02 -9.54
N PRO A 123 3.43 16.79 -10.86
CA PRO A 123 2.40 16.21 -11.72
C PRO A 123 2.05 14.77 -11.36
N ASP A 124 3.00 13.99 -10.84
CA ASP A 124 2.73 12.61 -10.40
C ASP A 124 1.81 12.59 -9.19
N TYR A 125 1.95 13.59 -8.30
CA TYR A 125 1.10 13.70 -7.11
C TYR A 125 -0.33 14.03 -7.51
N VAL A 126 -0.51 15.05 -8.36
CA VAL A 126 -1.82 15.48 -8.86
C VAL A 126 -2.49 14.36 -9.67
N SER A 127 -1.77 13.76 -10.61
CA SER A 127 -2.28 12.68 -11.46
C SER A 127 -2.70 11.45 -10.63
N THR A 128 -1.91 11.07 -9.63
CA THR A 128 -2.24 9.95 -8.75
C THR A 128 -3.44 10.26 -7.85
N LEU A 129 -3.53 11.47 -7.30
CA LEU A 129 -4.72 11.88 -6.54
C LEU A 129 -5.97 11.79 -7.41
N SER A 130 -5.97 12.41 -8.58
CA SER A 130 -7.17 12.52 -9.43
C SER A 130 -7.57 11.19 -10.06
N LYS A 131 -6.61 10.36 -10.47
CA LYS A 131 -6.90 9.12 -11.21
C LYS A 131 -6.99 7.88 -10.33
N ASN A 132 -6.25 7.82 -9.21
CA ASN A 132 -6.13 6.60 -8.41
C ASN A 132 -6.82 6.70 -7.04
N ILE A 133 -6.89 7.89 -6.42
CA ILE A 133 -7.40 8.04 -5.05
C ILE A 133 -8.80 8.65 -5.04
N GLN A 134 -8.99 9.81 -5.68
CA GLN A 134 -10.27 10.55 -5.70
C GLN A 134 -11.46 9.72 -6.21
N PRO A 135 -11.34 8.90 -7.28
CA PRO A 135 -12.49 8.14 -7.77
C PRO A 135 -12.96 7.07 -6.78
N ILE A 136 -12.07 6.63 -5.89
CA ILE A 136 -12.34 5.58 -4.91
C ILE A 136 -12.74 6.19 -3.55
N PHE A 137 -12.01 7.21 -3.12
CA PHE A 137 -12.09 7.83 -1.80
C PHE A 137 -12.18 9.36 -1.90
N PRO A 138 -13.27 9.93 -2.46
CA PRO A 138 -13.40 11.37 -2.66
C PRO A 138 -13.29 12.15 -1.33
N LYS A 139 -13.96 11.64 -0.28
CA LYS A 139 -13.91 12.21 1.07
C LYS A 139 -12.50 12.29 1.68
N LEU A 140 -11.61 11.36 1.31
CA LEU A 140 -10.22 11.40 1.75
C LEU A 140 -9.49 12.59 1.10
N VAL A 141 -9.71 12.79 -0.20
CA VAL A 141 -9.04 13.84 -0.97
C VAL A 141 -9.46 15.24 -0.52
N GLU A 142 -10.71 15.40 -0.09
CA GLU A 142 -11.22 16.64 0.52
C GLU A 142 -10.45 17.09 1.78
N GLN A 143 -9.72 16.17 2.42
CA GLN A 143 -8.95 16.49 3.64
C GLN A 143 -7.62 17.20 3.35
N PHE A 144 -7.21 17.33 2.09
CA PHE A 144 -5.95 17.96 1.69
C PHE A 144 -6.16 19.28 0.97
N GLN A 145 -5.25 20.22 1.20
CA GLN A 145 -5.15 21.43 0.39
C GLN A 145 -4.18 21.18 -0.77
N LEU A 146 -4.64 21.37 -2.01
CA LEU A 146 -3.74 21.48 -3.16
C LEU A 146 -3.21 22.90 -3.24
N LYS A 147 -1.89 23.06 -3.16
CA LYS A 147 -1.23 24.38 -3.23
C LYS A 147 0.02 24.31 -4.09
N ILE A 148 0.29 25.41 -4.79
CA ILE A 148 1.58 25.67 -5.41
C ILE A 148 2.45 26.33 -4.34
N ILE A 149 3.43 25.58 -3.81
CA ILE A 149 4.40 26.10 -2.85
C ILE A 149 5.79 26.10 -3.51
N PRO A 150 6.45 27.27 -3.65
CA PRO A 150 7.81 27.34 -4.16
C PRO A 150 8.77 26.53 -3.30
N PHE A 151 9.68 25.80 -3.94
CA PHE A 151 10.68 24.96 -3.23
C PHE A 151 11.48 25.77 -2.20
N THR A 152 11.85 27.01 -2.51
CA THR A 152 12.60 27.91 -1.62
C THR A 152 11.84 28.34 -0.36
N ALA A 153 10.51 28.17 -0.33
CA ALA A 153 9.68 28.52 0.82
C ALA A 153 9.46 27.33 1.78
N ILE A 154 9.96 26.14 1.44
CA ILE A 154 9.78 24.90 2.20
C ILE A 154 11.02 24.64 3.06
N ALA A 155 10.81 24.51 4.36
CA ALA A 155 11.83 23.99 5.26
C ALA A 155 11.76 22.46 5.29
N HIS A 156 12.90 21.81 5.03
CA HIS A 156 13.01 20.36 4.99
C HIS A 156 13.48 19.81 6.32
N GLU A 157 12.78 18.78 6.81
CA GLU A 157 13.10 18.10 8.06
C GLU A 157 13.31 16.62 7.80
N HIS A 158 14.48 16.11 8.18
CA HIS A 158 14.80 14.71 8.00
C HIS A 158 14.06 13.83 9.01
N THR A 159 13.43 12.78 8.48
CA THR A 159 12.82 11.71 9.25
C THR A 159 13.51 10.38 8.95
N ASN A 160 12.95 9.27 9.42
CA ASN A 160 13.51 7.96 9.16
C ASN A 160 13.44 7.57 7.67
N TRP A 161 14.48 7.97 6.92
CA TRP A 161 14.61 7.75 5.48
C TRP A 161 14.93 6.29 5.11
N GLY A 162 15.54 5.54 6.03
CA GLY A 162 16.12 4.21 5.76
C GLY A 162 15.21 3.02 6.08
N ALA A 163 13.94 3.24 6.42
CA ALA A 163 13.03 2.16 6.78
C ALA A 163 11.59 2.52 6.46
N CYS A 164 10.89 1.68 5.68
CA CYS A 164 9.48 1.89 5.35
C CYS A 164 8.56 1.96 6.58
N CYS A 165 8.90 1.21 7.62
CA CYS A 165 7.92 0.65 8.55
C CYS A 165 8.36 0.80 10.01
N LYS A 166 8.95 1.97 10.32
CA LYS A 166 9.37 2.40 11.66
C LYS A 166 8.71 3.73 11.99
N PHE A 167 8.21 3.86 13.22
CA PHE A 167 7.59 5.09 13.69
C PHE A 167 8.66 6.09 14.13
N ASP A 168 8.66 7.25 13.50
CA ASP A 168 9.47 8.40 13.89
C ASP A 168 8.55 9.50 14.39
N ASN A 169 8.51 9.70 15.72
CA ASN A 169 7.50 10.53 16.35
C ASN A 169 7.55 11.98 15.81
N PRO A 170 6.50 12.45 15.10
CA PRO A 170 6.52 13.78 14.49
C PRO A 170 6.49 14.89 15.54
N ALA A 171 6.09 14.63 16.78
CA ALA A 171 6.04 15.63 17.86
C ALA A 171 7.38 16.34 18.10
N LYS A 172 8.52 15.76 17.68
CA LYS A 172 9.82 16.43 17.69
C LYS A 172 9.86 17.74 16.88
N PHE A 173 8.92 17.93 15.95
CA PHE A 173 8.79 19.12 15.11
C PHE A 173 7.65 20.07 15.54
N ILE A 174 6.99 19.83 16.68
CA ILE A 174 5.82 20.63 17.10
C ILE A 174 6.14 22.13 17.25
N ASN A 175 7.36 22.45 17.70
CA ASN A 175 7.81 23.82 17.97
C ASN A 175 8.43 24.52 16.75
N ARG A 176 8.42 23.90 15.56
CA ARG A 176 9.00 24.52 14.37
C ARG A 176 8.18 25.77 13.97
N SER A 177 8.88 26.89 13.76
CA SER A 177 8.26 28.18 13.48
C SER A 177 7.90 28.38 12.00
N GLU A 178 8.52 27.60 11.12
CA GLU A 178 8.46 27.72 9.67
C GLU A 178 7.04 27.57 9.14
N GLN A 179 6.70 28.39 8.15
CA GLN A 179 5.37 28.45 7.56
C GLN A 179 5.00 27.16 6.82
N HIS A 180 5.94 26.66 6.02
CA HIS A 180 5.80 25.43 5.24
C HIS A 180 6.92 24.48 5.60
N ILE A 181 6.57 23.28 6.05
CA ILE A 181 7.53 22.22 6.36
C ILE A 181 7.25 21.03 5.46
N MET A 182 8.31 20.34 5.04
CA MET A 182 8.25 19.05 4.39
C MET A 182 9.07 18.04 5.18
N LEU A 183 8.45 16.90 5.50
CA LEU A 183 9.15 15.79 6.14
C LEU A 183 9.74 14.87 5.07
N ASP A 184 11.06 14.75 5.11
CA ASP A 184 11.86 13.92 4.23
C ASP A 184 11.91 12.51 4.83
N GLY A 185 11.02 11.63 4.38
CA GLY A 185 10.93 10.22 4.79
C GLY A 185 10.25 9.36 3.73
N HIS A 186 10.39 8.04 3.85
CA HIS A 186 9.80 7.10 2.89
C HIS A 186 8.59 6.37 3.45
N TYR A 187 7.51 6.32 2.66
CA TYR A 187 6.29 5.54 2.86
C TYR A 187 5.46 5.79 4.13
N PHE A 188 6.06 6.18 5.26
CA PHE A 188 5.41 6.44 6.54
C PHE A 188 4.46 5.31 6.97
N GLN A 189 4.91 4.05 6.87
CA GLN A 189 4.07 2.87 7.11
C GLN A 189 4.04 2.49 8.59
N SER A 190 3.46 3.36 9.41
CA SER A 190 3.16 3.05 10.80
C SER A 190 1.76 3.53 11.14
N TYR A 191 0.97 2.66 11.76
CA TYR A 191 -0.36 3.03 12.24
C TYR A 191 -0.29 4.17 13.28
N LYS A 192 0.81 4.26 14.03
CA LYS A 192 1.00 5.26 15.10
C LYS A 192 0.91 6.69 14.61
N TYR A 193 1.19 6.95 13.33
CA TYR A 193 1.00 8.28 12.75
C TYR A 193 -0.48 8.73 12.78
N PHE A 194 -1.44 7.81 12.66
CA PHE A 194 -2.83 8.15 12.35
C PHE A 194 -3.89 7.38 13.13
N HIS A 195 -3.51 6.43 13.99
CA HIS A 195 -4.46 5.54 14.66
C HIS A 195 -5.46 6.28 15.56
N HIS A 196 -5.06 7.40 16.15
CA HIS A 196 -5.93 8.27 16.93
C HIS A 196 -7.11 8.83 16.11
N MET A 197 -6.99 8.90 14.79
CA MET A 197 -8.04 9.33 13.87
C MET A 197 -8.85 8.18 13.25
N ARG A 198 -8.72 6.94 13.75
CA ARG A 198 -9.35 5.75 13.15
C ARG A 198 -10.83 5.93 12.81
N PRO A 199 -11.69 6.57 13.64
CA PRO A 199 -13.08 6.83 13.26
C PRO A 199 -13.23 7.69 12.00
N LYS A 200 -12.45 8.77 11.87
CA LYS A 200 -12.44 9.66 10.69
C LYS A 200 -11.94 8.94 9.45
N ILE A 201 -10.83 8.20 9.57
CA ILE A 201 -10.25 7.40 8.47
C ILE A 201 -11.26 6.41 7.93
N ARG A 202 -12.00 5.73 8.82
CA ARG A 202 -13.05 4.81 8.40
C ARG A 202 -14.18 5.53 7.67
N GLU A 203 -14.48 6.77 7.96
CA GLU A 203 -15.47 7.54 7.21
C GLU A 203 -14.94 7.94 5.83
N TRP A 204 -13.72 8.48 5.77
CA TRP A 204 -13.08 8.89 4.52
C TRP A 204 -12.86 7.75 3.54
N LEU A 205 -12.60 6.54 4.05
CA LEU A 205 -12.42 5.32 3.28
C LEU A 205 -13.68 4.44 3.22
N ALA A 206 -14.86 4.99 3.51
CA ALA A 206 -16.10 4.25 3.34
C ALA A 206 -16.33 3.95 1.85
N PRO A 207 -16.77 2.72 1.48
CA PRO A 207 -17.04 2.39 0.09
C PRO A 207 -18.20 3.23 -0.45
N SER A 208 -18.14 3.56 -1.75
CA SER A 208 -19.29 4.14 -2.44
C SER A 208 -20.49 3.17 -2.40
N LYS A 209 -21.71 3.69 -2.61
CA LYS A 209 -22.91 2.85 -2.72
C LYS A 209 -22.75 1.75 -3.78
N LEU A 210 -22.16 2.09 -4.93
CA LEU A 210 -21.91 1.13 -6.01
C LEU A 210 -20.90 0.06 -5.60
N THR A 211 -19.80 0.45 -4.95
CA THR A 211 -18.78 -0.48 -4.43
C THR A 211 -19.38 -1.42 -3.38
N ALA A 212 -20.21 -0.90 -2.47
CA ALA A 212 -20.89 -1.70 -1.46
C ALA A 212 -21.84 -2.74 -2.08
N VAL A 213 -22.65 -2.35 -3.06
CA VAL A 213 -23.53 -3.29 -3.79
C VAL A 213 -22.71 -4.35 -4.53
N ARG A 214 -21.60 -3.96 -5.17
CA ARG A 214 -20.71 -4.93 -5.84
C ARG A 214 -20.10 -5.91 -4.86
N ALA A 215 -19.69 -5.46 -3.68
CA ALA A 215 -19.19 -6.34 -2.62
C ALA A 215 -20.27 -7.28 -2.09
N GLU A 216 -21.51 -6.81 -1.89
CA GLU A 216 -22.66 -7.62 -1.46
C GLU A 216 -23.02 -8.77 -2.40
N ILE A 217 -22.77 -8.60 -3.70
CA ILE A 217 -23.02 -9.63 -4.72
C ILE A 217 -22.00 -10.79 -4.60
N LEU A 218 -20.80 -10.53 -4.06
CA LEU A 218 -19.76 -11.54 -3.92
C LEU A 218 -20.04 -12.57 -2.84
N LEU A 219 -20.83 -12.21 -1.83
CA LEU A 219 -21.23 -13.11 -0.76
C LEU A 219 -22.63 -13.69 -1.06
N PRO A 220 -22.74 -15.00 -1.37
CA PRO A 220 -24.04 -15.63 -1.58
C PRO A 220 -24.96 -15.40 -0.37
N ALA A 221 -26.24 -15.10 -0.65
CA ALA A 221 -27.20 -14.73 0.39
C ALA A 221 -27.27 -15.75 1.55
N LYS A 222 -27.12 -17.04 1.25
CA LYS A 222 -27.11 -18.13 2.25
C LYS A 222 -25.98 -18.07 3.27
N HIS A 223 -24.91 -17.30 3.00
CA HIS A 223 -23.72 -17.19 3.86
C HIS A 223 -23.62 -15.85 4.58
N ARG A 224 -24.62 -14.96 4.45
CA ARG A 224 -24.54 -13.60 5.01
C ARG A 224 -24.54 -13.55 6.54
N ASP A 225 -25.12 -14.58 7.18
CA ASP A 225 -25.18 -14.71 8.64
C ASP A 225 -24.11 -15.66 9.20
N ASP A 226 -23.27 -16.24 8.33
CA ASP A 226 -22.15 -17.08 8.75
C ASP A 226 -21.00 -16.22 9.29
N LEU A 227 -20.11 -16.82 10.09
CA LEU A 227 -18.85 -16.18 10.48
C LEU A 227 -17.93 -16.12 9.25
N ILE A 228 -17.50 -14.93 8.84
CA ILE A 228 -16.66 -14.80 7.65
C ILE A 228 -15.19 -14.56 8.02
N ILE A 229 -14.33 -15.54 7.70
CA ILE A 229 -12.87 -15.44 7.77
C ILE A 229 -12.33 -15.03 6.39
N CYS A 230 -11.66 -13.89 6.33
CA CYS A 230 -11.09 -13.34 5.10
C CYS A 230 -9.58 -13.46 5.08
N THR A 231 -9.10 -14.44 4.32
CA THR A 231 -7.67 -14.70 4.14
C THR A 231 -7.13 -13.92 2.95
N HIS A 232 -6.23 -12.97 3.21
CA HIS A 232 -5.58 -12.16 2.18
C HIS A 232 -4.30 -12.80 1.68
N VAL A 233 -4.33 -13.24 0.41
CA VAL A 233 -3.21 -13.89 -0.28
C VAL A 233 -2.56 -12.91 -1.26
N ARG A 234 -1.34 -12.45 -0.97
CA ARG A 234 -0.53 -11.60 -1.87
C ARG A 234 0.51 -12.44 -2.59
N ARG A 235 0.48 -12.45 -3.92
CA ARG A 235 1.52 -13.10 -4.75
C ARG A 235 2.06 -12.15 -5.80
N GLY A 236 1.39 -12.02 -6.95
CA GLY A 236 1.66 -10.99 -7.96
C GLY A 236 3.13 -10.61 -8.13
N ASP A 237 3.40 -9.32 -8.01
CA ASP A 237 4.72 -8.68 -8.01
C ASP A 237 5.69 -9.23 -6.95
N PHE A 238 5.23 -9.64 -5.76
CA PHE A 238 6.08 -10.23 -4.72
C PHE A 238 6.77 -11.53 -5.18
N GLN A 239 6.27 -12.18 -6.24
CA GLN A 239 6.96 -13.36 -6.81
C GLN A 239 8.23 -13.00 -7.58
N TYR A 240 8.40 -11.74 -7.98
CA TYR A 240 9.41 -11.33 -8.95
C TYR A 240 10.22 -10.09 -8.54
N ASP A 241 9.78 -9.32 -7.53
CA ASP A 241 10.46 -8.08 -7.12
C ASP A 241 11.78 -8.30 -6.36
N GLY A 242 12.05 -9.52 -5.88
CA GLY A 242 13.28 -9.91 -5.20
C GLY A 242 13.45 -9.34 -3.79
N VAL A 243 12.45 -8.61 -3.27
CA VAL A 243 12.48 -7.97 -1.95
C VAL A 243 11.42 -8.59 -1.03
N HIS A 244 10.19 -8.68 -1.49
CA HIS A 244 9.08 -9.16 -0.67
C HIS A 244 8.93 -10.68 -0.79
N GLN A 245 8.28 -11.31 0.20
CA GLN A 245 7.88 -12.71 0.07
C GLN A 245 6.40 -12.85 -0.26
N PRO A 246 6.06 -13.59 -1.33
CA PRO A 246 4.67 -13.90 -1.61
C PRO A 246 4.10 -14.78 -0.49
N SER A 247 2.78 -14.77 -0.36
CA SER A 247 2.05 -15.65 0.55
C SER A 247 2.43 -17.10 0.29
N ASP A 248 2.87 -17.78 1.35
CA ASP A 248 3.24 -19.19 1.30
C ASP A 248 1.99 -20.06 1.33
N ALA A 249 2.03 -21.12 0.52
CA ALA A 249 0.88 -21.97 0.39
C ALA A 249 0.61 -22.75 1.69
N THR A 250 1.62 -23.45 2.18
CA THR A 250 1.50 -24.32 3.35
C THR A 250 1.01 -23.53 4.57
N PHE A 251 1.62 -22.38 4.85
CA PHE A 251 1.21 -21.50 5.94
C PHE A 251 -0.25 -21.04 5.80
N THR A 252 -0.62 -20.51 4.64
CA THR A 252 -1.97 -19.94 4.42
C THR A 252 -3.07 -20.97 4.68
N ARG A 253 -2.88 -22.22 4.22
CA ARG A 253 -3.82 -23.31 4.49
C ARG A 253 -3.86 -23.63 5.98
N ALA A 254 -2.71 -23.93 6.58
CA ALA A 254 -2.64 -24.33 7.98
C ALA A 254 -3.22 -23.24 8.91
N ALA A 255 -2.95 -21.96 8.64
CA ALA A 255 -3.47 -20.83 9.41
C ALA A 255 -4.98 -20.66 9.22
N THR A 256 -5.50 -20.84 8.02
CA THR A 256 -6.95 -20.79 7.80
C THR A 256 -7.65 -21.94 8.50
N ASP A 257 -7.13 -23.17 8.40
CA ASP A 257 -7.68 -24.35 9.09
C ASP A 257 -7.66 -24.17 10.60
N PHE A 258 -6.56 -23.63 11.16
CA PHE A 258 -6.44 -23.30 12.57
C PHE A 258 -7.52 -22.30 13.02
N LEU A 259 -7.75 -21.22 12.26
CA LEU A 259 -8.77 -20.22 12.61
C LEU A 259 -10.19 -20.80 12.51
N VAL A 260 -10.48 -21.60 11.47
CA VAL A 260 -11.78 -22.26 11.35
C VAL A 260 -12.05 -23.14 12.56
N GLU A 261 -11.07 -23.96 12.97
CA GLU A 261 -11.24 -24.82 14.15
C GLU A 261 -11.36 -24.01 15.44
N PHE A 262 -10.53 -22.97 15.62
CA PHE A 262 -10.58 -22.08 16.77
C PHE A 262 -11.98 -21.49 16.97
N TYR A 263 -12.55 -20.88 15.93
CA TYR A 263 -13.88 -20.27 16.02
C TYR A 263 -15.04 -21.28 15.95
N ARG A 264 -14.84 -22.48 15.39
CA ARG A 264 -15.86 -23.56 15.41
C ARG A 264 -16.26 -23.95 16.82
N THR A 265 -15.31 -23.92 17.76
CA THR A 265 -15.58 -24.22 19.18
C THR A 265 -16.50 -23.19 19.87
N GLU A 266 -16.77 -22.05 19.21
CA GLU A 266 -17.65 -20.98 19.70
C GLU A 266 -19.09 -21.00 19.13
N ASN A 267 -19.56 -22.13 18.56
CA ASN A 267 -20.93 -22.37 18.07
C ASN A 267 -21.36 -21.72 16.73
N TYR A 268 -20.45 -21.50 15.78
CA TYR A 268 -20.82 -21.02 14.43
C TYR A 268 -21.09 -22.16 13.45
N LYS A 269 -22.15 -22.03 12.64
CA LYS A 269 -22.50 -23.00 11.58
C LYS A 269 -21.76 -22.65 10.29
N PHE A 270 -21.22 -23.67 9.61
CA PHE A 270 -20.62 -23.58 8.28
C PHE A 270 -21.11 -24.73 7.42
N LEU A 271 -21.59 -24.46 6.21
CA LEU A 271 -22.07 -25.50 5.28
C LEU A 271 -21.66 -25.25 3.82
N GLN A 272 -21.48 -26.38 3.13
CA GLN A 272 -20.82 -26.66 1.85
C GLN A 272 -21.56 -26.15 0.59
N GLU A 273 -20.82 -25.82 -0.48
CA GLU A 273 -20.83 -26.43 -1.84
C GLU A 273 -20.34 -25.46 -2.96
N THR A 274 -19.71 -26.03 -3.99
CA THR A 274 -18.80 -25.39 -4.97
C THR A 274 -19.30 -25.34 -6.40
N ASN A 275 -18.83 -24.34 -7.17
CA ASN A 275 -18.38 -24.56 -8.56
C ASN A 275 -17.14 -23.68 -8.83
N GLY A 276 -16.04 -24.31 -9.23
CA GLY A 276 -14.69 -23.73 -9.17
C GLY A 276 -14.32 -22.76 -10.29
N THR A 277 -13.15 -22.14 -10.17
CA THR A 277 -12.09 -22.05 -11.21
C THR A 277 -10.81 -21.38 -10.69
N ARG A 278 -9.68 -21.84 -11.25
CA ARG A 278 -8.39 -21.16 -11.58
C ARG A 278 -7.74 -20.14 -10.60
N TYR A 279 -7.58 -20.43 -9.32
CA TYR A 279 -6.38 -19.97 -8.57
C TYR A 279 -5.95 -21.04 -7.57
N ASN A 280 -5.31 -22.10 -8.09
CA ASN A 280 -4.95 -23.27 -7.31
C ASN A 280 -3.69 -23.02 -6.46
N TYR A 281 -3.78 -22.21 -5.39
CA TYR A 281 -2.68 -22.09 -4.43
C TYR A 281 -3.12 -21.66 -3.03
N THR A 282 -4.13 -22.30 -2.42
CA THR A 282 -4.01 -22.75 -1.00
C THR A 282 -5.22 -23.34 -0.35
N LEU A 283 -6.37 -22.69 -0.38
CA LEU A 283 -7.54 -23.24 0.28
C LEU A 283 -8.08 -24.36 -0.62
N PRO A 284 -8.27 -25.59 -0.10
CA PRO A 284 -8.81 -26.66 -0.90
C PRO A 284 -10.14 -26.19 -1.49
N THR A 285 -10.33 -26.45 -2.78
CA THR A 285 -11.60 -26.14 -3.47
C THR A 285 -12.77 -26.80 -2.76
N VAL A 286 -12.52 -27.92 -2.07
CA VAL A 286 -13.46 -28.64 -1.22
C VAL A 286 -12.81 -28.84 0.17
N SER A 287 -13.30 -28.14 1.19
CA SER A 287 -13.02 -28.43 2.60
C SER A 287 -14.27 -29.00 3.25
N PRO A 288 -14.19 -30.09 4.04
CA PRO A 288 -15.32 -30.52 4.87
C PRO A 288 -15.57 -29.57 6.06
N LEU A 289 -14.65 -28.64 6.34
CA LEU A 289 -14.71 -27.77 7.51
C LEU A 289 -15.32 -26.40 7.21
N TYR A 290 -15.24 -25.91 5.97
CA TYR A 290 -15.71 -24.58 5.58
C TYR A 290 -15.98 -24.47 4.08
N THR A 291 -16.73 -23.45 3.68
CA THR A 291 -16.94 -23.09 2.28
C THR A 291 -15.99 -21.96 1.89
N ALA A 292 -15.12 -22.21 0.91
CA ALA A 292 -14.26 -21.17 0.35
C ALA A 292 -15.01 -20.40 -0.73
N VAL A 293 -15.24 -19.11 -0.50
CA VAL A 293 -15.72 -18.18 -1.53
C VAL A 293 -14.52 -17.40 -2.04
N LEU A 294 -14.17 -17.60 -3.31
CA LEU A 294 -13.21 -16.75 -3.97
C LEU A 294 -13.93 -15.50 -4.43
N THR A 295 -13.42 -14.32 -4.08
CA THR A 295 -13.79 -13.10 -4.77
C THR A 295 -13.04 -13.13 -6.12
N PRO A 296 -13.71 -13.42 -7.26
CA PRO A 296 -13.01 -13.39 -8.54
C PRO A 296 -12.42 -12.00 -8.73
N THR A 297 -11.26 -11.92 -9.39
CA THR A 297 -10.44 -10.70 -9.56
C THR A 297 -11.29 -9.45 -9.83
N LEU A 298 -11.49 -8.68 -8.77
CA LEU A 298 -12.16 -7.40 -8.79
C LEU A 298 -11.15 -6.31 -8.43
N THR A 299 -11.60 -5.08 -8.55
CA THR A 299 -10.76 -3.92 -8.29
C THR A 299 -10.49 -3.78 -6.79
N PRO A 300 -9.33 -3.24 -6.37
CA PRO A 300 -8.92 -3.14 -4.97
C PRO A 300 -9.98 -2.51 -4.04
N GLU A 301 -10.76 -1.57 -4.54
CA GLU A 301 -11.82 -0.91 -3.79
C GLU A 301 -13.00 -1.83 -3.43
N ILE A 302 -13.29 -2.83 -4.26
CA ILE A 302 -14.34 -3.81 -3.98
C ILE A 302 -13.88 -4.76 -2.86
N ASP A 303 -12.61 -5.19 -2.86
CA ASP A 303 -12.05 -6.03 -1.80
C ASP A 303 -12.01 -5.29 -0.45
N LEU A 304 -11.64 -4.00 -0.45
CA LEU A 304 -11.71 -3.16 0.76
C LEU A 304 -13.16 -2.99 1.24
N GLY A 305 -14.11 -2.79 0.30
CA GLY A 305 -15.54 -2.72 0.59
C GLY A 305 -16.09 -4.02 1.17
N PHE A 306 -15.74 -5.16 0.57
CA PHE A 306 -16.09 -6.49 1.03
C PHE A 306 -15.57 -6.73 2.45
N SER A 307 -14.30 -6.40 2.68
CA SER A 307 -13.70 -6.60 4.00
C SER A 307 -14.43 -5.84 5.10
N ARG A 308 -14.71 -4.57 4.83
CA ARG A 308 -15.42 -3.70 5.75
C ARG A 308 -16.82 -4.19 6.10
N LEU A 309 -17.52 -4.77 5.12
CA LEU A 309 -18.91 -5.18 5.26
C LEU A 309 -19.06 -6.58 5.87
N PHE A 310 -18.17 -7.51 5.53
CA PHE A 310 -18.38 -8.93 5.79
C PHE A 310 -17.35 -9.60 6.69
N CYS A 311 -16.08 -9.21 6.67
CA CYS A 311 -15.05 -9.97 7.39
C CYS A 311 -15.13 -9.77 8.91
N ASP A 312 -15.47 -10.85 9.62
CA ASP A 312 -15.45 -10.95 11.08
C ASP A 312 -14.05 -11.30 11.58
N VAL A 313 -13.28 -12.02 10.77
CA VAL A 313 -11.88 -12.34 11.04
C VAL A 313 -11.09 -12.06 9.78
N THR A 314 -9.90 -11.48 9.90
CA THR A 314 -8.99 -11.33 8.75
C THR A 314 -7.67 -12.05 9.02
N LEU A 315 -7.05 -12.57 7.97
CA LEU A 315 -5.75 -13.24 8.03
C LEU A 315 -4.83 -12.68 6.95
N ILE A 316 -3.73 -12.05 7.35
CA ILE A 316 -2.69 -11.55 6.43
C ILE A 316 -1.59 -12.61 6.28
N THR A 317 -1.46 -13.22 5.10
CA THR A 317 -0.49 -14.31 4.87
C THR A 317 0.83 -13.88 4.24
N ALA A 318 0.87 -12.66 3.68
CA ALA A 318 2.10 -11.97 3.30
C ALA A 318 2.31 -10.78 4.23
N PRO A 319 3.26 -10.86 5.17
CA PRO A 319 3.39 -9.89 6.28
C PRO A 319 3.69 -8.46 5.81
N SER A 320 4.49 -8.29 4.75
CA SER A 320 4.80 -6.98 4.19
C SER A 320 3.70 -6.39 3.29
N SER A 321 2.55 -7.08 3.13
CA SER A 321 1.49 -6.61 2.23
C SER A 321 0.69 -5.46 2.83
N THR A 322 0.98 -4.25 2.39
CA THR A 322 0.24 -3.05 2.82
C THR A 322 -1.23 -3.05 2.38
N PHE A 323 -1.57 -3.68 1.26
CA PHE A 323 -2.97 -3.86 0.87
C PHE A 323 -3.71 -4.78 1.85
N GLY A 324 -3.08 -5.90 2.26
CA GLY A 324 -3.63 -6.79 3.28
C GLY A 324 -3.76 -6.12 4.65
N TRP A 325 -2.81 -5.23 4.97
CA TRP A 325 -2.87 -4.38 6.15
C TRP A 325 -4.11 -3.47 6.13
N TRP A 326 -4.34 -2.72 5.04
CA TRP A 326 -5.51 -1.86 4.91
C TRP A 326 -6.84 -2.64 4.88
N LEU A 327 -6.84 -3.80 4.23
CA LEU A 327 -7.98 -4.72 4.23
C LEU A 327 -8.39 -5.10 5.65
N SER A 328 -7.41 -5.42 6.51
CA SER A 328 -7.63 -5.78 7.91
C SER A 328 -7.90 -4.57 8.82
N TYR A 329 -7.34 -3.40 8.51
CA TYR A 329 -7.59 -2.19 9.31
C TYR A 329 -9.02 -1.63 9.11
N LEU A 330 -9.58 -1.86 7.91
CA LEU A 330 -10.89 -1.38 7.49
C LEU A 330 -12.02 -2.39 7.60
N SER A 331 -11.75 -3.63 7.96
CA SER A 331 -12.72 -4.70 8.22
C SER A 331 -13.81 -4.31 9.24
N LYS A 332 -14.75 -5.22 9.55
CA LYS A 332 -15.80 -4.95 10.54
C LYS A 332 -15.22 -4.41 11.84
N ARG A 333 -15.95 -3.51 12.52
CA ARG A 333 -15.44 -2.82 13.73
C ARG A 333 -15.03 -3.76 14.87
N LYS A 334 -15.69 -4.92 14.96
CA LYS A 334 -15.45 -5.96 15.98
C LYS A 334 -14.60 -7.13 15.44
N SER A 335 -14.01 -6.96 14.26
CA SER A 335 -13.23 -8.06 13.67
C SER A 335 -11.94 -8.31 14.41
N THR A 336 -11.50 -9.56 14.39
CA THR A 336 -10.19 -9.97 14.90
C THR A 336 -9.22 -10.14 13.73
N THR A 337 -8.07 -9.49 13.79
CA THR A 337 -7.04 -9.60 12.75
C THR A 337 -5.93 -10.53 13.20
N TYR A 338 -5.59 -11.47 12.33
CA TYR A 338 -4.42 -12.33 12.46
C TYR A 338 -3.42 -12.02 11.34
N TYR A 339 -2.14 -12.15 11.63
CA TYR A 339 -1.10 -11.96 10.62
C TYR A 339 0.05 -12.95 10.78
N ARG A 340 0.66 -13.32 9.67
CA ARG A 340 1.87 -14.15 9.66
C ARG A 340 3.04 -13.40 10.27
N ASP A 341 3.78 -14.05 11.15
CA ASP A 341 5.05 -13.50 11.63
C ASP A 341 6.07 -13.36 10.48
N ILE A 342 6.57 -12.14 10.29
CA ILE A 342 7.55 -11.84 9.25
C ILE A 342 8.88 -12.59 9.44
N THR A 343 9.24 -12.93 10.68
CA THR A 343 10.47 -13.67 11.01
C THR A 343 10.48 -15.11 10.48
N GLU A 344 9.31 -15.66 10.13
CA GLU A 344 9.19 -16.98 9.49
C GLU A 344 9.14 -16.91 7.96
N SER A 345 9.23 -15.70 7.42
CA SER A 345 9.29 -15.45 5.98
C SER A 345 10.69 -14.97 5.62
N LYS A 346 11.14 -15.25 4.40
CA LYS A 346 12.39 -14.71 3.85
C LYS A 346 12.19 -13.28 3.29
N ASP A 347 11.31 -12.51 3.92
CA ASP A 347 10.89 -11.20 3.44
C ASP A 347 11.98 -10.17 3.74
N GLY A 348 12.51 -9.53 2.69
CA GLY A 348 13.60 -8.57 2.79
C GLY A 348 13.22 -7.32 3.59
N VAL A 349 11.92 -7.03 3.71
CA VAL A 349 11.41 -5.90 4.51
C VAL A 349 11.62 -6.11 6.01
N ILE A 350 11.97 -7.32 6.46
CA ILE A 350 12.24 -7.62 7.88
C ILE A 350 13.28 -6.68 8.52
N GLY A 351 14.29 -6.21 7.77
CA GLY A 351 15.29 -5.27 8.30
C GLY A 351 14.77 -3.84 8.47
N GLU A 352 13.72 -3.50 7.73
CA GLU A 352 13.08 -2.19 7.71
C GLU A 352 11.85 -2.12 8.61
N MET A 353 11.23 -3.26 8.95
CA MET A 353 10.01 -3.33 9.73
C MET A 353 10.26 -3.48 11.22
N ARG A 354 9.63 -2.60 11.99
CA ARG A 354 9.44 -2.80 13.43
C ARG A 354 7.97 -3.19 13.65
N GLU A 355 7.74 -4.44 14.04
CA GLU A 355 6.38 -5.01 14.09
C GLU A 355 5.44 -4.18 14.96
N GLU A 356 5.89 -3.70 16.12
CA GLU A 356 5.08 -2.89 17.04
C GLU A 356 4.77 -1.48 16.53
N ASP A 357 5.43 -1.04 15.46
CA ASP A 357 5.14 0.20 14.75
C ASP A 357 4.27 -0.04 13.52
N PHE A 358 4.37 -1.20 12.88
CA PHE A 358 3.62 -1.54 11.67
C PHE A 358 2.24 -2.11 11.99
N TYR A 359 2.14 -3.06 12.93
CA TYR A 359 0.89 -3.71 13.31
C TYR A 359 0.29 -3.11 14.59
N PRO A 360 -1.02 -2.82 14.61
CA PRO A 360 -1.73 -2.47 15.85
C PRO A 360 -1.59 -3.57 16.92
N PRO A 361 -1.46 -3.20 18.20
CA PRO A 361 -1.15 -4.15 19.28
C PRO A 361 -2.29 -5.14 19.55
N GLU A 362 -3.52 -4.84 19.10
CA GLU A 362 -4.67 -5.75 19.21
C GLU A 362 -4.70 -6.84 18.13
N TRP A 363 -3.78 -6.81 17.16
CA TRP A 363 -3.69 -7.85 16.12
C TRP A 363 -2.87 -9.04 16.62
N VAL A 364 -3.32 -10.24 16.28
CA VAL A 364 -2.75 -11.48 16.81
C VAL A 364 -1.76 -12.06 15.82
N LYS A 365 -0.56 -12.34 16.31
CA LYS A 365 0.50 -12.90 15.48
C LYS A 365 0.37 -14.41 15.39
N LEU A 366 0.53 -14.96 14.19
CA LEU A 366 0.55 -16.40 13.94
C LEU A 366 1.93 -16.85 13.46
N LYS A 367 2.37 -17.98 14.03
CA LYS A 367 3.63 -18.65 13.73
C LYS A 367 3.43 -20.15 13.53
N THR A 368 4.35 -20.75 12.77
CA THR A 368 4.45 -22.19 12.56
C THR A 368 5.40 -22.78 13.60
N ASP A 369 4.91 -23.71 14.41
CA ASP A 369 5.77 -24.44 15.34
C ASP A 369 6.72 -25.42 14.60
N GLN A 370 7.65 -26.01 15.33
CA GLN A 370 8.62 -26.97 14.80
C GLN A 370 7.98 -28.22 14.14
N PHE A 371 6.69 -28.48 14.38
CA PHE A 371 5.94 -29.60 13.81
C PHE A 371 5.03 -29.17 12.65
N GLY A 372 5.10 -27.91 12.20
CA GLY A 372 4.26 -27.40 11.12
C GLY A 372 2.86 -26.96 11.55
N ARG A 373 2.60 -26.87 12.86
CA ARG A 373 1.28 -26.47 13.40
C ARG A 373 1.26 -24.98 13.69
N ILE A 374 0.08 -24.37 13.57
CA ILE A 374 -0.08 -22.94 13.84
C ILE A 374 -0.23 -22.69 15.34
N SER A 375 0.43 -21.65 15.81
CA SER A 375 0.37 -21.15 17.18
C SER A 375 0.19 -19.63 17.16
N SER A 376 -0.57 -19.10 18.12
CA SER A 376 -0.78 -17.66 18.33
C SER A 376 0.13 -17.13 19.44
N PHE A 377 0.63 -15.91 19.27
CA PHE A 377 1.50 -15.23 20.23
C PHE A 377 1.01 -13.84 20.58
#